data_AF-A0A4Q9EMS4-F1
#
_entry.id   AF-A0A4Q9EMS4-F1
#
_cell.length_a   1.000
_cell.length_b   1.000
_cell.length_c   1.000
_cell.angle_alpha   90.00
_cell.angle_beta   90.00
_cell.angle_gamma   90.00
#
_symmetry.space_group_name_H-M   'P 1'
#
loop_
_entity.id
_entity.type
_entity.pdbx_description
1 polymer ?
#
loop_
_entity_poly.entity_id
_entity_poly.type
_entity_poly.pdbx_seq_one_letter_code
_entity_poly.pdbx_strand_id
1 'polypeptide(L)'
;MKQQTMPVIRRHRLALVQLHQERAQRCEAAKQWRRAEYEWSRVIENCGTEEDMEHAVKCRNACAIYCRAPYGTVDPRMDFEACVEAIS
;
A
#
# COMPACT_ATOMS: atom_id res chain seq x y z
N MET A 1 -22.21 -24.18 -7.36
CA MET A 1 -21.25 -24.63 -6.33
C MET A 1 -20.58 -23.41 -5.74
N LYS A 2 -20.77 -23.13 -4.44
CA LYS A 2 -20.11 -21.99 -3.78
C LYS A 2 -18.63 -22.36 -3.64
N GLN A 3 -17.75 -21.63 -4.33
CA GLN A 3 -16.31 -21.75 -4.12
C GLN A 3 -16.05 -21.36 -2.66
N GLN A 4 -15.77 -22.35 -1.83
CA GLN A 4 -15.13 -22.11 -0.54
C GLN A 4 -13.71 -21.63 -0.87
N THR A 5 -13.53 -20.31 -0.94
CA THR A 5 -12.23 -19.69 -0.85
C THR A 5 -11.65 -20.12 0.49
N MET A 6 -10.74 -21.10 0.46
CA MET A 6 -9.96 -21.47 1.64
C MET A 6 -9.39 -20.17 2.24
N PRO A 7 -9.49 -19.95 3.56
CA PRO A 7 -8.83 -18.81 4.16
C PRO A 7 -7.35 -19.00 3.86
N VAL A 8 -6.78 -18.11 3.06
CA VAL A 8 -5.33 -18.07 2.87
C VAL A 8 -4.80 -17.68 4.24
N ILE A 9 -4.45 -18.68 5.06
CA ILE A 9 -3.72 -18.47 6.31
C ILE A 9 -2.33 -18.02 5.90
N ARG A 10 -2.20 -16.76 5.46
CA ARG A 10 -0.92 -16.08 5.38
C ARG A 10 -0.43 -16.09 6.82
N ARG A 11 0.73 -16.72 7.04
CA ARG A 11 1.35 -16.68 8.37
C ARG A 11 1.56 -15.21 8.71
N HIS A 12 0.73 -14.69 9.61
CA HIS A 12 0.84 -13.33 10.06
C HIS A 12 2.21 -13.14 10.71
N ARG A 13 3.03 -12.28 10.12
CA ARG A 13 4.38 -11.97 10.64
C ARG A 13 4.40 -10.52 11.08
N LEU A 14 3.81 -10.26 12.25
CA LEU A 14 3.61 -8.91 12.79
C LEU A 14 4.88 -8.05 12.77
N ALA A 15 6.03 -8.61 13.16
CA ALA A 15 7.30 -7.88 13.14
C ALA A 15 7.73 -7.44 11.74
N LEU A 16 7.45 -8.24 10.70
CA LEU A 16 7.72 -7.87 9.31
C LEU A 16 6.70 -6.85 8.81
N VAL A 17 5.43 -6.99 9.19
CA VAL A 17 4.37 -6.01 8.88
C VAL A 17 4.78 -4.63 9.40
N GLN A 18 5.15 -4.52 10.67
CA GLN A 18 5.58 -3.26 11.29
C GLN A 18 6.84 -2.69 10.60
N LEU A 19 7.85 -3.52 10.35
CA LEU A 19 9.08 -3.10 9.68
C LEU A 19 8.80 -2.53 8.28
N HIS A 20 8.00 -3.23 7.48
CA HIS A 20 7.70 -2.83 6.11
C HIS A 20 6.77 -1.61 6.08
N GLN A 21 5.84 -1.48 7.02
CA GLN A 21 4.97 -0.32 7.17
C GLN A 21 5.77 0.95 7.50
N GLU A 22 6.69 0.89 8.47
CA GLU A 22 7.57 2.03 8.80
C GLU A 22 8.44 2.44 7.61
N ARG A 23 8.98 1.47 6.86
CA ARG A 23 9.77 1.74 5.65
C ARG A 23 8.93 2.35 4.54
N ALA A 24 7.72 1.85 4.34
CA ALA A 24 6.79 2.38 3.35
C ALA A 24 6.47 3.85 3.64
N GLN A 25 6.08 4.16 4.88
CA GLN A 25 5.78 5.53 5.32
C GLN A 25 6.98 6.47 5.17
N ARG A 26 8.20 6.02 5.50
CA ARG A 26 9.43 6.80 5.26
C ARG A 26 9.66 7.05 3.78
N CYS A 27 9.41 6.06 2.92
CA CYS A 27 9.52 6.22 1.48
C CYS A 27 8.47 7.17 0.92
N GLU A 28 7.23 7.14 1.41
CA GLU A 28 6.17 8.08 1.04
C GLU A 28 6.53 9.52 1.42
N ALA A 29 6.99 9.73 2.65
CA ALA A 29 7.46 11.04 3.11
C ALA A 29 8.62 11.57 2.26
N ALA A 30 9.50 10.68 1.78
CA ALA A 30 10.60 11.00 0.88
C ALA A 30 10.21 11.05 -0.61
N LYS A 31 8.92 10.86 -0.94
CA LYS A 31 8.38 10.78 -2.32
C LYS A 31 9.05 9.69 -3.18
N GLN A 32 9.57 8.63 -2.56
CA GLN A 32 10.18 7.47 -3.21
C GLN A 32 9.10 6.42 -3.54
N TRP A 33 8.16 6.78 -4.40
CA TRP A 33 6.91 6.04 -4.63
C TRP A 33 7.10 4.58 -5.04
N ARG A 34 8.07 4.29 -5.91
CA ARG A 34 8.37 2.91 -6.33
C ARG A 34 8.85 2.03 -5.17
N ARG A 35 9.59 2.60 -4.23
CA ARG A 35 10.07 1.89 -3.04
C ARG A 35 8.94 1.74 -2.01
N ALA A 36 8.12 2.77 -1.82
CA ALA A 36 6.93 2.69 -0.99
C ALA A 36 5.96 1.60 -1.48
N GLU A 37 5.70 1.52 -2.79
CA GLU A 37 4.88 0.47 -3.41
C GLU A 37 5.42 -0.94 -3.10
N TYR A 38 6.73 -1.12 -3.21
CA TYR A 38 7.38 -2.39 -2.89
C TYR A 38 7.21 -2.75 -1.41
N GLU A 39 7.43 -1.81 -0.50
CA GLU A 39 7.30 -2.05 0.95
C GLU A 39 5.84 -2.34 1.34
N TRP A 40 4.85 -1.63 0.77
CA TRP A 40 3.43 -1.97 0.96
C TRP A 40 3.06 -3.36 0.42
N SER A 41 3.67 -3.78 -0.69
CA SER A 41 3.50 -5.16 -1.19
C SER A 41 4.01 -6.19 -0.19
N ARG A 42 5.11 -5.90 0.51
CA ARG A 42 5.60 -6.75 1.61
C ARG A 42 4.68 -6.75 2.82
N VAL A 43 4.04 -5.63 3.14
CA VAL A 43 3.00 -5.60 4.18
C VAL A 43 1.85 -6.55 3.82
N ILE A 44 1.34 -6.49 2.58
CA ILE A 44 0.27 -7.37 2.08
C ILE A 44 0.67 -8.85 2.17
N GLU A 45 1.92 -9.18 1.84
CA GLU A 45 2.43 -10.56 1.89
C GLU A 45 2.50 -11.13 3.32
N ASN A 46 2.66 -10.28 4.33
CA ASN A 46 2.90 -10.68 5.72
C ASN A 46 1.72 -10.39 6.67
N CYS A 47 0.72 -9.60 6.24
CA CYS A 47 -0.46 -9.30 7.02
C CYS A 47 -1.36 -10.54 7.14
N GLY A 48 -2.10 -10.61 8.26
CA GLY A 48 -2.98 -11.74 8.59
C GLY A 48 -4.42 -11.30 8.88
N THR A 49 -4.67 -10.00 8.88
CA THR A 49 -5.97 -9.37 9.09
C THR A 49 -6.43 -8.73 7.77
N GLU A 50 -7.74 -8.70 7.55
CA GLU A 50 -8.32 -8.07 6.36
C GLU A 50 -8.13 -6.54 6.38
N GLU A 51 -8.22 -5.91 7.55
CA GLU A 51 -8.03 -4.46 7.72
C GLU A 51 -6.62 -3.98 7.31
N ASP A 52 -5.56 -4.66 7.80
CA ASP A 52 -4.19 -4.32 7.42
C ASP A 52 -3.95 -4.56 5.93
N MET A 53 -4.61 -5.59 5.37
CA MET A 53 -4.53 -5.92 3.95
C MET A 53 -5.18 -4.84 3.09
N GLU A 54 -6.38 -4.39 3.44
CA GLU A 54 -7.09 -3.33 2.72
C GLU A 54 -6.32 -2.01 2.75
N HIS A 55 -5.81 -1.61 3.92
CA HIS A 55 -5.00 -0.42 4.06
C HIS A 55 -3.74 -0.50 3.18
N ALA A 56 -2.99 -1.61 3.27
CA ALA A 56 -1.76 -1.78 2.49
C ALA A 56 -2.03 -1.85 0.98
N VAL A 57 -3.15 -2.41 0.54
CA VAL A 57 -3.57 -2.40 -0.88
C VAL A 57 -3.88 -0.98 -1.35
N LYS A 58 -4.61 -0.18 -0.57
CA LYS A 58 -4.89 1.23 -0.89
C LYS A 58 -3.59 2.02 -1.04
N CYS A 59 -2.68 1.94 -0.08
CA CYS A 59 -1.41 2.67 -0.12
C CYS A 59 -0.49 2.20 -1.25
N ARG A 60 -0.40 0.88 -1.51
CA ARG A 60 0.34 0.34 -2.67
C ARG A 60 -0.20 0.91 -3.98
N ASN A 61 -1.52 0.93 -4.16
CA ASN A 61 -2.14 1.43 -5.39
C ASN A 61 -1.88 2.93 -5.58
N ALA A 62 -2.01 3.73 -4.51
CA ALA A 62 -1.65 5.13 -4.53
C ALA A 62 -0.18 5.31 -4.95
N CYS A 63 0.75 4.60 -4.31
CA CYS A 63 2.18 4.65 -4.65
C CYS A 63 2.46 4.27 -6.10
N ALA A 64 1.78 3.25 -6.63
CA ALA A 64 1.92 2.84 -8.03
C ALA A 64 1.44 3.94 -8.99
N ILE A 65 0.37 4.65 -8.65
CA ILE A 65 -0.12 5.80 -9.42
C ILE A 65 0.90 6.94 -9.37
N TYR A 66 1.40 7.33 -8.20
CA TYR A 66 2.43 8.37 -8.09
C TYR A 66 3.74 7.99 -8.80
N CYS A 67 4.10 6.70 -8.82
CA CYS A 67 5.26 6.22 -9.56
C CYS A 67 5.08 6.28 -11.07
N ARG A 68 3.85 6.05 -11.58
CA ARG A 68 3.54 5.99 -13.01
C ARG A 68 3.01 7.31 -13.58
N ALA A 69 2.55 8.22 -12.73
CA ALA A 69 2.07 9.53 -13.14
C ALA A 69 3.22 10.27 -13.85
N PRO A 70 3.07 10.64 -15.13
CA PRO A 70 4.09 11.34 -15.88
C PRO A 70 4.12 12.80 -15.41
N TYR A 71 4.67 13.09 -14.22
CA TYR A 71 5.02 14.42 -13.67
C TYR A 71 4.03 15.60 -13.91
N GLY A 72 2.76 15.36 -14.24
CA GLY A 72 1.88 16.41 -14.79
C GLY A 72 0.39 16.30 -14.48
N THR A 73 -0.10 15.17 -13.95
CA THR A 73 -1.51 15.02 -13.52
C THR A 73 -1.70 15.03 -12.00
N VAL A 74 -0.61 14.97 -11.24
CA VAL A 74 -0.64 14.97 -9.78
C VAL A 74 0.14 16.19 -9.30
N ASP A 75 -0.57 17.22 -8.82
CA ASP A 75 0.05 18.40 -8.24
C ASP A 75 0.92 17.97 -7.05
N PRO A 76 2.22 18.29 -7.00
CA PRO A 76 3.11 17.97 -5.88
C PRO A 76 2.68 18.55 -4.53
N ARG A 77 1.66 19.43 -4.52
CA ARG A 77 1.02 20.04 -3.35
C ARG A 77 -0.23 19.30 -2.87
N MET A 78 -0.76 18.34 -3.64
CA MET A 78 -1.88 17.51 -3.16
C MET A 78 -1.38 16.59 -2.06
N ASP A 79 -2.10 16.61 -0.95
CA ASP A 79 -1.92 15.69 0.16
C ASP A 79 -2.44 14.29 -0.21
N PHE A 80 -1.95 13.31 0.55
CA PHE A 80 -2.25 11.90 0.31
C PHE A 80 -3.77 11.63 0.33
N GLU A 81 -4.51 12.32 1.21
CA GLU A 81 -5.97 12.20 1.33
C GLU A 81 -6.71 12.70 0.07
N ALA A 82 -6.37 13.87 -0.48
CA ALA A 82 -7.03 14.37 -1.70
C ALA A 82 -6.85 13.43 -2.90
N CYS A 83 -5.71 12.74 -2.98
CA CYS A 83 -5.48 11.76 -4.04
C CYS A 83 -6.21 10.43 -3.82
N VAL A 84 -6.48 10.04 -2.57
CA VAL A 84 -7.29 8.86 -2.27
C VAL A 84 -8.77 9.15 -2.59
N GLU A 85 -9.28 10.34 -2.29
CA GLU A 85 -10.67 10.73 -2.59
C GLU A 85 -10.96 10.85 -4.09
N ALA A 86 -10.00 11.34 -4.89
CA ALA A 86 -10.18 11.49 -6.35
C ALA A 86 -10.38 10.16 -7.11
N ILE A 87 -10.16 9.01 -6.44
CA ILE A 87 -10.20 7.66 -7.02
C ILE A 87 -11.44 6.86 -6.50
N SER A 88 -12.22 7.43 -5.56
CA SER A 88 -13.50 6.86 -5.09
C SER A 88 -14.67 7.31 -5.96
#